data_AF-A0A0X3QFQ3-F1
#
_entry.id   AF-A0A0X3QFQ3-F1
#
_cell.length_a   1.000
_cell.length_b   1.000
_cell.length_c   1.000
_cell.angle_alpha   90.00
_cell.angle_beta   90.00
_cell.angle_gamma   90.00
#
_symmetry.space_group_name_H-M   'P 1'
#
loop_
_entity.id
_entity.type
_entity.pdbx_description
1 polymer ?
#
loop_
_entity_poly.entity_id
_entity_poly.type
_entity_poly.pdbx_seq_one_letter_code
_entity_poly.pdbx_strand_id
1 'polypeptide(L)'
;MRAWYSPIALDLAYLGGCTNFMSSLPAQVAIECMWTGSIHCSPLAILFCMFLPFLLNIPGLAQFGRTQLFSLSHTRDSKIPSLPANFGERCYRFYNSPRVKHHFGLVTYVAFLIYASYVILFQMNPEEIDDNEAALMALLSIRIVDTVLMVLKSARYLELRLVSGLASLVYIFLRFYAAYEIASTALGVCLILLYLELLYFVMNNKRLGPKVTMIAHMTREALKFSPFFIIFVIAFGVGEYSTLYPYKTGFNLAVLENTLSMPFYQIFGVNELDVITDGNKTCPASLVGIECSMPNTFTTILVAVYVMFIGVLIMNLLIALFSYIFDNVTQQANGIWKRNRFYVTKSFHHQEIWPWPLGVSCELQRFIKEKIARHKEMKKSGNKRKNTFLSRLYMYGELELTEKPEAMRSDVLPETVVQLLKRRYMLEDHCREAILVRRKEAEEATLSAKLTQMNCELDHLVKFKESER
;
A
#
# COMPACT_ATOMS: atom_id res chain seq x y z
N MET A 1 -0.26 5.34 31.11
CA MET A 1 -0.35 4.03 30.41
C MET A 1 -1.28 3.04 31.09
N ARG A 2 -1.18 2.76 32.41
CA ARG A 2 -2.15 1.85 33.11
C ARG A 2 -3.62 2.28 33.02
N ALA A 3 -3.90 3.59 33.02
CA ALA A 3 -5.27 4.12 32.89
C ALA A 3 -5.91 3.90 31.49
N TRP A 4 -5.10 3.57 30.48
CA TRP A 4 -5.53 3.50 29.07
C TRP A 4 -5.49 2.07 28.51
N TYR A 5 -5.16 1.07 29.34
CA TYR A 5 -5.11 -0.35 28.99
C TYR A 5 -4.28 -0.74 27.74
N SER A 6 -3.51 0.20 27.16
CA SER A 6 -2.50 -0.07 26.14
C SER A 6 -1.11 -0.23 26.79
N PRO A 7 -0.35 -1.28 26.43
CA PRO A 7 0.98 -1.49 26.99
C PRO A 7 2.00 -0.44 26.54
N ILE A 8 1.75 0.29 25.43
CA ILE A 8 2.77 1.10 24.75
C ILE A 8 2.20 2.44 24.26
N ALA A 9 2.89 3.55 24.58
CA ALA A 9 2.53 4.90 24.11
C ALA A 9 2.54 5.04 22.57
N LEU A 10 3.41 4.29 21.88
CA LEU A 10 3.47 4.24 20.41
C LEU A 10 2.19 3.70 19.78
N ASP A 11 1.52 2.74 20.42
CA ASP A 11 0.25 2.20 19.92
C ASP A 11 -0.86 3.25 19.98
N LEU A 12 -0.93 4.00 21.09
CA LEU A 12 -1.88 5.10 21.24
C LEU A 12 -1.60 6.22 20.23
N ALA A 13 -0.34 6.58 20.02
CA ALA A 13 0.04 7.60 19.05
C ALA A 13 -0.27 7.18 17.60
N TYR A 14 -0.11 5.89 17.28
CA TYR A 14 -0.48 5.35 15.98
C TYR A 14 -2.00 5.36 15.77
N LEU A 15 -2.79 4.91 16.76
CA LEU A 15 -4.26 4.93 16.71
C LEU A 15 -4.81 6.35 16.63
N GLY A 16 -4.21 7.29 17.37
CA GLY A 16 -4.54 8.72 17.33
C GLY A 16 -4.04 9.45 16.08
N GLY A 17 -3.37 8.78 15.15
CA GLY A 17 -2.91 9.38 13.89
C GLY A 17 -1.77 10.40 14.03
N CYS A 18 -1.10 10.48 15.19
CA CYS A 18 -0.11 11.50 15.53
C CYS A 18 1.22 11.34 14.76
N THR A 19 1.30 11.85 13.53
CA THR A 19 2.50 11.78 12.67
C THR A 19 3.71 12.52 13.25
N ASN A 20 3.50 13.67 13.90
CA ASN A 20 4.59 14.47 14.49
C ASN A 20 5.29 13.73 15.64
N PHE A 21 4.53 13.08 16.52
CA PHE A 21 5.11 12.26 17.59
C PHE A 21 5.86 11.05 17.03
N MET A 22 5.26 10.34 16.08
CA MET A 22 5.87 9.14 15.47
C MET A 22 7.10 9.47 14.63
N SER A 23 7.21 10.68 14.09
CA SER A 23 8.36 11.12 13.29
C SER A 23 9.54 11.63 14.12
N SER A 24 9.35 11.81 15.43
CA SER A 24 10.39 12.23 16.38
C SER A 24 11.54 11.22 16.46
N LEU A 25 12.74 11.73 16.75
CA LEU A 25 13.95 10.89 16.87
C LEU A 25 13.81 9.78 17.92
N PRO A 26 13.30 10.04 19.15
CA PRO A 26 13.15 9.00 20.17
C PRO A 26 12.19 7.88 19.75
N ALA A 27 11.07 8.23 19.10
CA ALA A 27 10.13 7.24 18.58
C ALA A 27 10.77 6.37 17.50
N GLN A 28 11.52 6.98 16.57
CA GLN A 28 12.20 6.23 15.50
C GLN A 28 13.33 5.32 16.02
N VAL A 29 14.06 5.74 17.05
CA VAL A 29 15.08 4.88 17.71
C VAL A 29 14.41 3.71 18.43
N ALA A 30 13.27 3.93 19.11
CA ALA A 30 12.52 2.85 19.75
C ALA A 30 12.01 1.82 18.71
N ILE A 31 11.47 2.30 17.58
CA ILE A 31 11.03 1.44 16.47
C ILE A 31 12.21 0.66 15.87
N GLU A 32 13.39 1.28 15.77
CA GLU A 32 14.61 0.60 15.31
C GLU A 32 15.04 -0.53 16.25
N CYS A 33 14.99 -0.29 17.57
CA CYS A 33 15.30 -1.30 18.57
C CYS A 33 14.31 -2.48 18.50
N MET A 34 13.01 -2.18 18.33
CA MET A 34 11.99 -3.21 18.10
C MET A 34 12.26 -4.01 16.81
N TRP A 35 12.65 -3.33 15.74
CA TRP A 35 12.94 -3.94 14.44
C TRP A 35 14.15 -4.88 14.50
N THR A 36 15.24 -4.44 15.13
CA THR A 36 16.49 -5.19 15.23
C THR A 36 16.41 -6.33 16.25
N GLY A 37 15.48 -6.27 17.22
CA GLY A 37 15.30 -7.31 18.23
C GLY A 37 16.56 -7.54 19.07
N SER A 38 17.35 -6.48 19.32
CA SER A 38 18.66 -6.50 20.01
C SER A 38 19.78 -7.30 19.31
N ILE A 39 19.67 -7.49 17.99
CA ILE A 39 20.69 -8.17 17.17
C ILE A 39 21.36 -7.17 16.23
N HIS A 40 22.68 -7.01 16.37
CA HIS A 40 23.50 -6.17 15.51
C HIS A 40 24.24 -7.04 14.49
N CYS A 41 23.71 -7.08 13.27
CA CYS A 41 24.32 -7.73 12.10
C CYS A 41 24.24 -6.82 10.87
N SER A 42 25.22 -6.95 9.97
CA SER A 42 25.13 -6.41 8.61
C SER A 42 24.04 -7.16 7.82
N PRO A 43 23.39 -6.53 6.82
CA PRO A 43 22.37 -7.20 6.01
C PRO A 43 22.86 -8.48 5.32
N LEU A 44 24.10 -8.50 4.83
CA LEU A 44 24.70 -9.69 4.20
C LEU A 44 24.94 -10.82 5.21
N ALA A 45 25.42 -10.49 6.41
CA ALA A 45 25.59 -11.48 7.48
C ALA A 45 24.26 -12.14 7.86
N ILE A 46 23.15 -11.41 7.82
CA ILE A 46 21.82 -11.98 8.08
C ILE A 46 21.44 -13.02 7.04
N LEU A 47 21.73 -12.79 5.75
CA LEU A 47 21.45 -13.76 4.69
C LEU A 47 22.27 -15.03 4.87
N PHE A 48 23.57 -14.93 5.14
CA PHE A 48 24.40 -16.10 5.41
C PHE A 48 23.94 -16.87 6.67
N CYS A 49 23.69 -16.18 7.78
CA CYS A 49 23.22 -16.81 9.02
C CYS A 49 21.81 -17.41 8.91
N MET A 50 20.99 -16.95 7.96
CA MET A 50 19.66 -17.48 7.73
C MET A 50 19.68 -18.87 7.10
N PHE A 51 20.55 -19.09 6.10
CA PHE A 51 20.72 -20.39 5.45
C PHE A 51 21.66 -21.32 6.22
N LEU A 52 22.64 -20.74 6.91
CA LEU A 52 23.70 -21.46 7.61
C LEU A 52 23.69 -21.05 9.08
N PRO A 53 22.79 -21.63 9.90
CA PRO A 53 22.63 -21.23 11.30
C PRO A 53 23.90 -21.46 12.14
N PHE A 54 24.82 -22.34 11.71
CA PHE A 54 26.11 -22.55 12.37
C PHE A 54 27.00 -21.30 12.38
N LEU A 55 26.83 -20.37 11.43
CA LEU A 55 27.57 -19.11 11.38
C LEU A 55 27.21 -18.16 12.55
N LEU A 56 26.09 -18.39 13.23
CA LEU A 56 25.71 -17.65 14.45
C LEU A 56 26.65 -17.89 15.63
N ASN A 57 27.51 -18.92 15.56
CA ASN A 57 28.47 -19.22 16.62
C ASN A 57 29.82 -18.50 16.44
N ILE A 58 30.06 -17.88 15.28
CA ILE A 58 31.32 -17.16 15.01
C ILE A 58 31.29 -15.80 15.73
N PRO A 59 32.22 -15.54 16.66
CA PRO A 59 32.30 -14.25 17.34
C PRO A 59 32.62 -13.14 16.34
N GLY A 60 31.78 -12.10 16.30
CA GLY A 60 31.94 -10.94 15.41
C GLY A 60 30.92 -10.85 14.26
N LEU A 61 30.31 -11.97 13.85
CA LEU A 61 29.33 -11.98 12.75
C LEU A 61 27.92 -11.55 13.20
N ALA A 62 27.55 -11.93 14.42
CA ALA A 62 26.29 -11.55 15.05
C ALA A 62 26.52 -11.16 16.51
N GLN A 63 26.37 -9.87 16.83
CA GLN A 63 26.44 -9.38 18.20
C GLN A 63 25.03 -9.34 18.80
N PHE A 64 24.81 -10.14 19.84
CA PHE A 64 23.59 -10.10 20.65
C PHE A 64 23.76 -9.07 21.76
N GLY A 65 22.99 -7.99 21.72
CA GLY A 65 22.95 -6.99 22.78
C GLY A 65 22.24 -7.52 24.03
N ARG A 66 22.49 -6.90 25.20
CA ARG A 66 21.64 -7.11 26.38
C ARG A 66 20.23 -6.63 26.06
N THR A 67 19.24 -7.49 26.22
CA THR A 67 17.83 -7.20 25.91
C THR A 67 17.32 -6.02 26.75
N GLN A 68 17.11 -4.86 26.12
CA GLN A 68 16.07 -3.93 26.58
C GLN A 68 14.76 -4.40 25.96
N LEU A 69 14.15 -5.40 26.60
CA LEU A 69 12.88 -5.96 26.14
C LEU A 69 11.78 -4.92 26.40
N PHE A 70 11.46 -4.08 25.42
CA PHE A 70 10.12 -3.51 25.31
C PHE A 70 9.18 -4.67 24.98
N SER A 71 8.83 -5.46 25.99
CA SER A 71 7.90 -6.59 25.87
C SER A 71 6.53 -6.06 25.47
N LEU A 72 6.07 -6.41 24.26
CA LEU A 72 4.67 -6.29 23.83
C LEU A 72 3.75 -7.28 24.57
N SER A 73 4.30 -8.21 25.36
CA SER A 73 3.55 -9.22 26.10
C SER A 73 3.31 -8.78 27.55
N HIS A 74 2.09 -9.04 28.03
CA HIS A 74 1.56 -8.61 29.33
C HIS A 74 2.19 -9.35 30.54
N THR A 75 3.14 -10.26 30.30
CA THR A 75 3.82 -11.04 31.33
C THR A 75 5.05 -10.29 31.84
N ARG A 76 4.99 -9.83 33.09
CA ARG A 76 6.14 -9.38 33.86
C ARG A 76 7.07 -10.58 34.11
N ASP A 77 7.90 -10.94 33.15
CA ASP A 77 9.05 -11.80 33.43
C ASP A 77 10.20 -10.90 33.88
N SER A 78 10.41 -10.88 35.18
CA SER A 78 11.51 -10.23 35.91
C SER A 78 12.87 -10.90 35.68
N LYS A 79 13.06 -11.66 34.59
CA LYS A 79 14.34 -12.27 34.27
C LYS A 79 15.26 -11.22 33.65
N ILE A 80 16.33 -10.92 34.38
CA ILE A 80 17.49 -10.12 33.97
C ILE A 80 17.90 -10.52 32.53
N PRO A 81 18.23 -9.56 31.64
CA PRO A 81 18.62 -9.86 30.27
C PRO A 81 19.90 -10.71 30.23
N SER A 82 19.76 -12.02 30.12
CA SER A 82 20.87 -12.95 29.99
C SER A 82 21.32 -13.05 28.54
N LEU A 83 22.65 -13.04 28.36
CA LEU A 83 23.29 -13.40 27.09
C LEU A 83 22.89 -14.84 26.76
N PRO A 84 22.53 -15.16 25.50
CA PRO A 84 22.11 -16.51 25.15
C PRO A 84 23.28 -17.50 25.33
N ALA A 85 23.11 -18.43 26.28
CA ALA A 85 24.13 -19.40 26.66
C ALA A 85 24.19 -20.59 25.69
N ASN A 86 23.03 -21.01 25.17
CA ASN A 86 22.91 -22.18 24.30
C ASN A 86 22.76 -21.78 22.82
N PHE A 87 23.33 -22.57 21.91
CA PHE A 87 23.19 -22.37 20.46
C PHE A 87 21.73 -22.38 20.01
N GLY A 88 20.91 -23.30 20.53
CA GLY A 88 19.47 -23.34 20.23
C GLY A 88 18.72 -22.07 20.65
N GLU A 89 19.11 -21.45 21.77
CA GLU A 89 18.53 -20.19 22.22
C GLU A 89 18.96 -19.02 21.32
N ARG A 90 20.22 -19.03 20.83
CA ARG A 90 20.71 -18.05 19.84
C ARG A 90 19.92 -18.16 18.54
N CYS A 91 19.72 -19.37 18.02
CA CYS A 91 18.92 -19.62 16.82
C CYS A 91 17.47 -19.17 17.02
N TYR A 92 16.84 -19.55 18.13
CA TYR A 92 15.46 -19.15 18.42
C TYR A 92 15.30 -17.62 18.48
N ARG A 93 16.19 -16.93 19.20
CA ARG A 93 16.17 -15.45 19.28
C ARG A 93 16.44 -14.80 17.93
N PHE A 94 17.33 -15.37 17.12
CA PHE A 94 17.66 -14.87 15.77
C PHE A 94 16.45 -14.97 14.84
N TYR A 95 15.87 -16.15 14.66
CA TYR A 95 14.73 -16.35 13.78
C TYR A 95 13.44 -15.67 14.27
N ASN A 96 13.31 -15.44 15.59
CA ASN A 96 12.16 -14.69 16.11
C ASN A 96 12.27 -13.16 15.89
N SER A 97 13.43 -12.64 15.51
CA SER A 97 13.61 -11.20 15.28
C SER A 97 12.82 -10.73 14.04
N PRO A 98 12.07 -9.60 14.12
CA PRO A 98 11.29 -9.07 13.00
C PRO A 98 12.12 -8.83 11.74
N ARG A 99 13.37 -8.36 11.90
CA ARG A 99 14.30 -8.13 10.80
C ARG A 99 14.62 -9.41 10.03
N VAL A 100 14.84 -10.53 10.72
CA VAL A 100 15.15 -11.82 10.10
C VAL A 100 13.92 -12.38 9.41
N LYS A 101 12.74 -12.33 10.06
CA LYS A 101 11.45 -12.73 9.46
C LYS A 101 11.17 -11.99 8.16
N HIS A 102 11.40 -10.68 8.12
CA HIS A 102 11.22 -9.87 6.91
C HIS A 102 12.18 -10.26 5.78
N HIS A 103 13.48 -10.46 6.07
CA HIS A 103 14.42 -10.90 5.04
C HIS A 103 14.09 -12.31 4.55
N PHE A 104 13.63 -13.20 5.44
CA PHE A 104 13.28 -14.56 5.07
C PHE A 104 12.03 -14.60 4.20
N GLY A 105 11.03 -13.79 4.55
CA GLY A 105 9.85 -13.56 3.72
C GLY A 105 10.19 -12.95 2.36
N LEU A 106 11.11 -11.97 2.31
CA LEU A 106 11.57 -11.37 1.06
C LEU A 106 12.25 -12.40 0.15
N VAL A 107 13.21 -13.17 0.67
CA VAL A 107 13.94 -14.17 -0.11
C VAL A 107 13.01 -15.28 -0.61
N THR A 108 12.12 -15.77 0.25
CA THR A 108 11.12 -16.78 -0.14
C THR A 108 10.17 -16.24 -1.22
N TYR A 109 9.78 -14.97 -1.12
CA TYR A 109 8.91 -14.36 -2.10
C TYR A 109 9.59 -14.11 -3.45
N VAL A 110 10.86 -13.69 -3.46
CA VAL A 110 11.65 -13.56 -4.69
C VAL A 110 11.84 -14.93 -5.34
N ALA A 111 12.13 -15.98 -4.58
CA ALA A 111 12.22 -17.35 -5.10
C ALA A 111 10.88 -17.80 -5.73
N PHE A 112 9.75 -17.48 -5.09
CA PHE A 112 8.43 -17.72 -5.66
C PHE A 112 8.19 -16.98 -6.98
N LEU A 113 8.61 -15.70 -7.10
CA LEU A 113 8.47 -14.94 -8.34
C LEU A 113 9.34 -15.51 -9.47
N ILE A 114 10.55 -15.96 -9.15
CA ILE A 114 11.44 -16.65 -10.10
C ILE A 114 10.76 -17.95 -10.57
N TYR A 115 10.21 -18.74 -9.64
CA TYR A 115 9.48 -19.96 -9.98
C TYR A 115 8.24 -19.69 -10.84
N ALA A 116 7.42 -18.69 -10.48
CA ALA A 116 6.26 -18.29 -11.27
C ALA A 116 6.65 -17.83 -12.68
N SER A 117 7.74 -17.07 -12.79
CA SER A 117 8.28 -16.64 -14.09
C SER A 117 8.79 -17.81 -14.93
N TYR A 118 9.43 -18.80 -14.30
CA TYR A 118 9.87 -20.02 -14.96
C TYR A 118 8.69 -20.81 -15.54
N VAL A 119 7.63 -21.03 -14.74
CA VAL A 119 6.44 -21.77 -15.19
C VAL A 119 5.76 -21.07 -16.36
N ILE A 120 5.56 -19.75 -16.27
CA ILE A 120 4.92 -18.95 -17.33
C ILE A 120 5.72 -18.97 -18.63
N LEU A 121 7.05 -18.92 -18.56
CA LEU A 121 7.90 -18.84 -19.75
C LEU A 121 8.18 -20.20 -20.42
N PHE A 122 8.25 -21.28 -19.65
CA PHE A 122 8.80 -22.55 -20.17
C PHE A 122 7.88 -23.76 -20.07
N GLN A 123 6.85 -23.75 -19.21
CA GLN A 123 6.10 -24.97 -18.87
C GLN A 123 4.59 -24.85 -19.07
N MET A 124 4.12 -23.75 -19.66
CA MET A 124 2.70 -23.54 -19.90
C MET A 124 2.24 -24.34 -21.14
N ASN A 125 1.56 -25.47 -20.91
CA ASN A 125 1.02 -26.32 -21.97
C ASN A 125 -0.50 -26.12 -22.12
N PRO A 126 -1.04 -26.09 -23.35
CA PRO A 126 -2.46 -25.84 -23.58
C PRO A 126 -3.37 -27.00 -23.15
N GLU A 127 -2.97 -28.24 -23.45
CA GLU A 127 -3.84 -29.43 -23.36
C GLU A 127 -3.87 -30.07 -21.96
N GLU A 128 -2.76 -30.05 -21.23
CA GLU A 128 -2.63 -30.69 -19.92
C GLU A 128 -2.04 -29.74 -18.88
N ILE A 129 -2.43 -29.96 -17.62
CA ILE A 129 -1.85 -29.27 -16.47
C ILE A 129 -0.60 -30.02 -16.08
N ASP A 130 0.56 -29.42 -16.33
CA ASP A 130 1.85 -29.98 -15.90
C ASP A 130 1.99 -29.94 -14.37
N ASP A 131 2.80 -30.84 -13.80
CA ASP A 131 3.03 -30.90 -12.36
C ASP A 131 3.52 -29.56 -11.78
N ASN A 132 4.33 -28.83 -12.56
CA ASN A 132 4.86 -27.53 -12.15
C ASN A 132 3.80 -26.42 -12.17
N GLU A 133 2.87 -26.48 -13.13
CA GLU A 133 1.72 -25.58 -13.20
C GLU A 133 0.74 -25.87 -12.05
N ALA A 134 0.49 -27.15 -11.75
CA ALA A 134 -0.29 -27.56 -10.59
C ALA A 134 0.33 -27.06 -9.27
N ALA A 135 1.65 -27.16 -9.13
CA ALA A 135 2.37 -26.62 -7.98
C ALA A 135 2.25 -25.09 -7.90
N LEU A 136 2.32 -24.37 -9.03
CA LEU A 136 2.10 -22.91 -9.05
C LEU A 136 0.67 -22.56 -8.62
N MET A 137 -0.35 -23.27 -9.11
CA MET A 137 -1.74 -23.07 -8.70
C MET A 137 -1.94 -23.34 -7.21
N ALA A 138 -1.33 -24.40 -6.69
CA ALA A 138 -1.33 -24.70 -5.26
C ALA A 138 -0.69 -23.55 -4.45
N LEU A 139 0.47 -23.05 -4.87
CA LEU A 139 1.11 -21.89 -4.25
C LEU A 139 0.20 -20.65 -4.31
N LEU A 140 -0.36 -20.31 -5.47
CA LEU A 140 -1.30 -19.18 -5.58
C LEU A 140 -2.51 -19.33 -4.64
N SER A 141 -3.05 -20.55 -4.49
CA SER A 141 -4.14 -20.82 -3.53
C SER A 141 -3.73 -20.58 -2.08
N ILE A 142 -2.53 -21.01 -1.66
CA ILE A 142 -2.01 -20.78 -0.31
C ILE A 142 -1.81 -19.28 -0.08
N ARG A 143 -1.39 -18.52 -1.10
CA ARG A 143 -1.31 -17.05 -1.07
C ARG A 143 -2.67 -16.39 -0.85
N ILE A 144 -3.72 -16.87 -1.52
CA ILE A 144 -5.08 -16.36 -1.35
C ILE A 144 -5.53 -16.59 0.10
N VAL A 145 -5.29 -17.78 0.66
CA VAL A 145 -5.62 -18.09 2.07
C VAL A 145 -4.89 -17.15 3.04
N ASP A 146 -3.58 -16.92 2.84
CA ASP A 146 -2.81 -15.96 3.65
C ASP A 146 -3.40 -14.55 3.59
N THR A 147 -3.77 -14.11 2.39
CA THR A 147 -4.42 -12.81 2.18
C THR A 147 -5.74 -12.71 2.94
N VAL A 148 -6.59 -13.73 2.87
CA VAL A 148 -7.86 -13.82 3.62
C VAL A 148 -7.62 -13.78 5.13
N LEU A 149 -6.64 -14.53 5.64
CA LEU A 149 -6.27 -14.51 7.06
C LEU A 149 -5.79 -13.13 7.52
N MET A 150 -5.07 -12.39 6.67
CA MET A 150 -4.67 -11.01 6.96
C MET A 150 -5.85 -10.04 6.97
N VAL A 151 -6.82 -10.20 6.06
CA VAL A 151 -8.07 -9.40 6.06
C VAL A 151 -8.83 -9.59 7.36
N LEU A 152 -8.99 -10.84 7.80
CA LEU A 152 -9.69 -11.19 9.03
C LEU A 152 -9.05 -10.60 10.29
N LYS A 153 -7.77 -10.22 10.21
CA LYS A 153 -7.02 -9.59 11.30
C LYS A 153 -7.00 -8.06 11.21
N SER A 154 -7.80 -7.44 10.33
CA SER A 154 -7.88 -5.98 10.11
C SER A 154 -6.50 -5.36 9.82
N ALA A 155 -5.74 -6.01 8.93
CA ALA A 155 -4.43 -5.49 8.55
C ALA A 155 -4.57 -4.31 7.56
N ARG A 156 -4.03 -3.13 7.90
CA ARG A 156 -3.86 -2.01 6.95
C ARG A 156 -2.79 -2.38 5.91
N TYR A 157 -2.90 -1.80 4.71
CA TYR A 157 -2.05 -2.04 3.52
C TYR A 157 -2.35 -3.33 2.76
N LEU A 158 -3.63 -3.56 2.48
CA LEU A 158 -4.11 -4.76 1.80
C LEU A 158 -4.57 -4.51 0.35
N GLU A 159 -4.73 -3.25 -0.08
CA GLU A 159 -5.31 -2.92 -1.40
C GLU A 159 -4.62 -3.67 -2.56
N LEU A 160 -3.29 -3.58 -2.66
CA LEU A 160 -2.55 -4.25 -3.74
C LEU A 160 -2.59 -5.78 -3.61
N ARG A 161 -2.55 -6.31 -2.38
CA ARG A 161 -2.61 -7.77 -2.10
C ARG A 161 -4.00 -8.36 -2.36
N LEU A 162 -5.06 -7.57 -2.19
CA LEU A 162 -6.41 -7.96 -2.59
C LEU A 162 -6.51 -8.04 -4.10
N VAL A 163 -6.03 -7.01 -4.80
CA VAL A 163 -6.10 -6.95 -6.27
C VAL A 163 -5.32 -8.11 -6.90
N SER A 164 -4.10 -8.38 -6.44
CA SER A 164 -3.31 -9.53 -6.91
C SER A 164 -3.93 -10.88 -6.53
N GLY A 165 -4.51 -11.00 -5.33
CA GLY A 165 -5.21 -12.19 -4.87
C GLY A 165 -6.47 -12.50 -5.70
N LEU A 166 -7.22 -11.46 -6.07
CA LEU A 166 -8.36 -11.57 -6.99
C LEU A 166 -7.89 -11.96 -8.40
N ALA A 167 -6.82 -11.35 -8.91
CA ALA A 167 -6.24 -11.74 -10.20
C ALA A 167 -5.77 -13.20 -10.21
N SER A 168 -5.16 -13.66 -9.11
CA SER A 168 -4.76 -15.06 -8.92
C SER A 168 -5.96 -16.00 -8.92
N LEU A 169 -7.07 -15.60 -8.28
CA LEU A 169 -8.31 -16.38 -8.25
C LEU A 169 -8.95 -16.48 -9.64
N VAL A 170 -8.98 -15.36 -10.39
CA VAL A 170 -9.49 -15.31 -11.77
C VAL A 170 -8.66 -16.24 -12.67
N TYR A 171 -7.33 -16.23 -12.54
CA TYR A 171 -6.46 -17.16 -13.26
C TYR A 171 -6.82 -18.63 -12.97
N ILE A 172 -6.85 -19.01 -11.69
CA ILE A 172 -7.15 -20.40 -11.28
C ILE A 172 -8.52 -20.81 -11.84
N PHE A 173 -9.53 -19.95 -11.72
CA PHE A 173 -10.86 -20.18 -12.26
C PHE A 173 -10.81 -20.40 -13.78
N LEU A 174 -10.24 -19.47 -14.55
CA LEU A 174 -10.14 -19.57 -16.01
C LEU A 174 -9.42 -20.84 -16.47
N ARG A 175 -8.40 -21.28 -15.73
CA ARG A 175 -7.68 -22.51 -16.04
C ARG A 175 -8.56 -23.75 -15.84
N PHE A 176 -9.42 -23.77 -14.80
CA PHE A 176 -10.41 -24.85 -14.60
C PHE A 176 -11.49 -24.91 -15.69
N TYR A 177 -11.85 -23.77 -16.30
CA TYR A 177 -12.81 -23.73 -17.42
C TYR A 177 -12.16 -24.04 -18.79
N ALA A 178 -10.90 -24.50 -18.81
CA ALA A 178 -10.14 -24.85 -20.02
C ALA A 178 -9.99 -23.69 -21.04
N ALA A 179 -10.08 -22.44 -20.59
CA ALA A 179 -9.89 -21.26 -21.43
C ALA A 179 -8.41 -20.83 -21.46
N TYR A 180 -7.54 -21.60 -22.13
CA TYR A 180 -6.08 -21.45 -22.06
C TYR A 180 -5.56 -20.06 -22.46
N GLU A 181 -5.99 -19.50 -23.58
CA GLU A 181 -5.48 -18.20 -24.07
C GLU A 181 -5.78 -17.06 -23.08
N ILE A 182 -7.00 -17.03 -22.55
CA ILE A 182 -7.44 -16.04 -21.57
C ILE A 182 -6.78 -16.30 -20.21
N ALA A 183 -6.59 -17.57 -19.84
CA ALA A 183 -5.89 -17.92 -18.60
C ALA A 183 -4.40 -17.51 -18.65
N SER A 184 -3.71 -17.72 -19.77
CA SER A 184 -2.31 -17.33 -19.95
C SER A 184 -2.12 -15.82 -19.85
N THR A 185 -3.00 -15.05 -20.48
CA THR A 185 -2.98 -13.57 -20.39
C THR A 185 -3.31 -13.09 -18.97
N ALA A 186 -4.32 -13.68 -18.31
CA ALA A 186 -4.65 -13.39 -16.93
C ALA A 186 -3.49 -13.70 -15.97
N LEU A 187 -2.76 -14.79 -16.21
CA LEU A 187 -1.57 -15.15 -15.44
C LEU A 187 -0.43 -14.14 -15.63
N GLY A 188 -0.22 -13.65 -16.86
CA GLY A 188 0.73 -12.58 -17.14
C GLY A 188 0.43 -11.30 -16.37
N VAL A 189 -0.84 -10.87 -16.36
CA VAL A 189 -1.29 -9.72 -15.56
C VAL A 189 -1.10 -9.98 -14.06
N CYS A 190 -1.45 -11.18 -13.60
CA CYS A 190 -1.25 -11.59 -12.22
C CYS A 190 0.24 -11.53 -11.83
N LEU A 191 1.15 -11.99 -12.69
CA LEU A 191 2.59 -11.92 -12.46
C LEU A 191 3.08 -10.47 -12.31
N ILE A 192 2.63 -9.55 -13.17
CA ILE A 192 2.96 -8.12 -13.06
C ILE A 192 2.52 -7.56 -11.71
N LEU A 193 1.29 -7.86 -11.29
CA LEU A 193 0.77 -7.43 -9.98
C LEU A 193 1.60 -8.00 -8.82
N LEU A 194 2.00 -9.27 -8.92
CA LEU A 194 2.89 -9.91 -7.93
C LEU A 194 4.26 -9.21 -7.89
N TYR A 195 4.86 -8.84 -9.03
CA TYR A 195 6.09 -8.05 -9.03
C TYR A 195 5.92 -6.69 -8.33
N LEU A 196 4.80 -6.00 -8.56
CA LEU A 196 4.51 -4.73 -7.86
C LEU A 196 4.40 -4.91 -6.34
N GLU A 197 4.00 -6.08 -5.84
CA GLU A 197 3.99 -6.35 -4.40
C GLU A 197 5.39 -6.32 -3.76
N LEU A 198 6.47 -6.52 -4.52
CA LEU A 198 7.83 -6.39 -3.98
C LEU A 198 8.07 -4.99 -3.38
N LEU A 199 7.39 -3.96 -3.90
CA LEU A 199 7.46 -2.60 -3.38
C LEU A 199 7.04 -2.52 -1.90
N TYR A 200 6.14 -3.40 -1.45
CA TYR A 200 5.77 -3.50 -0.03
C TYR A 200 6.96 -3.89 0.85
N PHE A 201 7.79 -4.83 0.42
CA PHE A 201 8.99 -5.22 1.16
C PHE A 201 10.04 -4.11 1.15
N VAL A 202 10.15 -3.36 0.05
CA VAL A 202 11.05 -2.21 -0.11
C VAL A 202 10.62 -1.04 0.79
N MET A 203 9.32 -0.88 1.06
CA MET A 203 8.77 0.19 1.90
C MET A 203 9.39 0.23 3.30
N ASN A 204 9.81 -0.91 3.85
CA ASN A 204 10.42 -0.95 5.18
C ASN A 204 11.89 -0.52 5.22
N ASN A 205 12.56 -0.41 4.06
CA ASN A 205 13.95 0.00 4.00
C ASN A 205 14.09 1.51 4.32
N LYS A 206 15.08 1.88 5.16
CA LYS A 206 15.32 3.28 5.56
C LYS A 206 15.62 4.22 4.39
N ARG A 207 16.28 3.73 3.34
CA ARG A 207 16.71 4.56 2.19
C ARG A 207 15.67 4.61 1.08
N LEU A 208 15.08 3.46 0.76
CA LEU A 208 14.14 3.31 -0.36
C LEU A 208 12.68 3.52 0.05
N GLY A 209 12.34 3.22 1.31
CA GLY A 209 10.97 3.29 1.80
C GLY A 209 10.31 4.67 1.68
N PRO A 210 10.98 5.78 2.06
CA PRO A 210 10.42 7.11 1.88
C PRO A 210 10.21 7.45 0.40
N LYS A 211 11.13 7.05 -0.48
CA LYS A 211 11.03 7.26 -1.93
C LYS A 211 9.83 6.51 -2.53
N VAL A 212 9.65 5.24 -2.18
CA VAL A 212 8.49 4.45 -2.64
C VAL A 212 7.18 5.04 -2.13
N THR A 213 7.15 5.47 -0.86
CA THR A 213 5.96 6.11 -0.26
C THR A 213 5.61 7.43 -0.95
N MET A 214 6.63 8.20 -1.33
CA MET A 214 6.50 9.44 -2.09
C MET A 214 5.96 9.17 -3.50
N ILE A 215 6.56 8.22 -4.24
CA ILE A 215 6.08 7.82 -5.58
C ILE A 215 4.61 7.41 -5.51
N ALA A 216 4.23 6.55 -4.57
CA ALA A 216 2.84 6.10 -4.43
C ALA A 216 1.87 7.26 -4.15
N HIS A 217 2.27 8.22 -3.30
CA HIS A 217 1.46 9.41 -3.04
C HIS A 217 1.38 10.32 -4.27
N MET A 218 2.50 10.55 -4.96
CA MET A 218 2.54 11.35 -6.17
C MET A 218 1.69 10.75 -7.29
N THR A 219 1.72 9.43 -7.49
CA THR A 219 0.86 8.75 -8.47
C THR A 219 -0.62 8.92 -8.13
N ARG A 220 -1.00 8.87 -6.84
CA ARG A 220 -2.39 9.12 -6.44
C ARG A 220 -2.82 10.56 -6.71
N GLU A 221 -1.95 11.53 -6.49
CA GLU A 221 -2.22 12.92 -6.85
C GLU A 221 -2.27 13.09 -8.38
N ALA A 222 -1.36 12.47 -9.12
CA ALA A 222 -1.32 12.44 -10.59
C ALA A 222 -2.65 11.96 -11.20
N LEU A 223 -3.18 10.86 -10.66
CA LEU A 223 -4.40 10.23 -11.17
C LEU A 223 -5.61 11.16 -11.06
N LYS A 224 -5.65 12.08 -10.09
CA LYS A 224 -6.72 13.09 -9.97
C LYS A 224 -6.71 14.09 -11.13
N PHE A 225 -5.55 14.35 -11.71
CA PHE A 225 -5.38 15.23 -12.88
C PHE A 225 -5.51 14.50 -14.22
N SER A 226 -5.41 13.16 -14.23
CA SER A 226 -5.51 12.35 -15.45
C SER A 226 -6.80 12.55 -16.28
N PRO A 227 -7.99 12.89 -15.72
CA PRO A 227 -9.18 13.11 -16.53
C PRO A 227 -9.00 14.21 -17.58
N PHE A 228 -8.23 15.26 -17.29
CA PHE A 228 -7.92 16.31 -18.27
C PHE A 228 -7.19 15.73 -19.49
N PHE A 229 -6.24 14.83 -19.26
CA PHE A 229 -5.49 14.15 -20.32
C PHE A 229 -6.40 13.21 -21.14
N ILE A 230 -7.25 12.43 -20.47
CA ILE A 230 -8.17 11.49 -21.12
C ILE A 230 -9.13 12.22 -22.06
N ILE A 231 -9.66 13.38 -21.67
CA ILE A 231 -10.55 14.20 -22.52
C ILE A 231 -9.88 14.55 -23.85
N PHE A 232 -8.63 15.02 -23.82
CA PHE A 232 -7.91 15.36 -25.05
C PHE A 232 -7.62 14.12 -25.90
N VAL A 233 -7.14 13.03 -25.30
CA VAL A 233 -6.86 11.78 -26.04
C VAL A 233 -8.12 11.27 -26.77
N ILE A 234 -9.28 11.28 -26.11
CA ILE A 234 -10.54 10.86 -26.73
C ILE A 234 -10.96 11.81 -27.85
N ALA A 235 -10.93 13.13 -27.60
CA ALA A 235 -11.37 14.12 -28.58
C ALA A 235 -10.54 14.07 -29.87
N PHE A 236 -9.21 14.02 -29.73
CA PHE A 236 -8.31 13.92 -30.88
C PHE A 236 -8.37 12.54 -31.53
N GLY A 237 -8.45 11.46 -30.76
CA GLY A 237 -8.57 10.10 -31.28
C GLY A 237 -9.80 9.91 -32.16
N VAL A 238 -10.96 10.43 -31.74
CA VAL A 238 -12.19 10.38 -32.55
C VAL A 238 -12.04 11.19 -33.84
N GLY A 239 -11.44 12.38 -33.76
CA GLY A 239 -11.21 13.25 -34.93
C GLY A 239 -10.24 12.62 -35.94
N GLU A 240 -9.14 12.05 -35.46
CA GLU A 240 -8.15 11.36 -36.28
C GLU A 240 -8.74 10.10 -36.92
N TYR A 241 -9.34 9.22 -36.12
CA TYR A 241 -9.84 7.93 -36.60
C TYR A 241 -11.00 8.10 -37.60
N SER A 242 -11.91 9.05 -37.37
CA SER A 242 -13.02 9.34 -38.30
C SER A 242 -12.55 9.89 -39.64
N THR A 243 -11.45 10.64 -39.64
CA THR A 243 -10.88 11.21 -40.87
C THR A 243 -10.06 10.17 -41.64
N LEU A 244 -9.38 9.26 -40.93
CA LEU A 244 -8.54 8.22 -41.53
C LEU A 244 -9.35 7.05 -42.11
N TYR A 245 -10.51 6.73 -41.54
CA TYR A 245 -11.40 5.63 -41.96
C TYR A 245 -12.85 6.11 -42.21
N PRO A 246 -13.09 6.95 -43.23
CA PRO A 246 -14.40 7.59 -43.46
C PRO A 246 -15.53 6.62 -43.83
N TYR A 247 -15.20 5.44 -44.40
CA TYR A 247 -16.19 4.47 -44.89
C TYR A 247 -16.42 3.31 -43.92
N LYS A 248 -15.71 3.27 -42.79
CA LYS A 248 -15.87 2.22 -41.78
C LYS A 248 -17.16 2.46 -40.98
N THR A 249 -18.11 1.54 -41.12
CA THR A 249 -19.43 1.63 -40.49
C THR A 249 -19.63 0.49 -39.48
N GLY A 250 -20.49 0.73 -38.48
CA GLY A 250 -20.82 -0.25 -37.44
C GLY A 250 -20.01 -0.08 -36.15
N PHE A 251 -20.65 -0.41 -35.03
CA PHE A 251 -20.00 -0.43 -33.71
C PHE A 251 -19.21 -1.72 -33.55
N ASN A 252 -17.87 -1.60 -33.47
CA ASN A 252 -16.97 -2.71 -33.23
C ASN A 252 -16.00 -2.35 -32.09
N LEU A 253 -15.69 -3.31 -31.21
CA LEU A 253 -14.78 -3.07 -30.09
C LEU A 253 -13.36 -2.68 -30.57
N ALA A 254 -12.91 -3.27 -31.68
CA ALA A 254 -11.65 -2.91 -32.32
C ALA A 254 -11.61 -1.45 -32.81
N VAL A 255 -12.76 -0.85 -33.17
CA VAL A 255 -12.83 0.57 -33.55
C VAL A 255 -12.55 1.44 -32.33
N LEU A 256 -13.17 1.13 -31.20
CA LEU A 256 -12.94 1.84 -29.94
C LEU A 256 -11.48 1.71 -29.48
N GLU A 257 -10.90 0.51 -29.55
CA GLU A 257 -9.50 0.26 -29.20
C GLU A 257 -8.56 1.12 -30.05
N ASN A 258 -8.71 1.08 -31.39
CA ASN A 258 -7.88 1.86 -32.30
C ASN A 258 -8.06 3.37 -32.13
N THR A 259 -9.27 3.82 -31.80
CA THR A 259 -9.56 5.25 -31.55
C THR A 259 -8.81 5.77 -30.32
N LEU A 260 -8.56 4.92 -29.32
CA LEU A 260 -7.84 5.30 -28.10
C LEU A 260 -6.34 5.02 -28.19
N SER A 261 -5.95 3.94 -28.86
CA SER A 261 -4.55 3.49 -28.91
C SER A 261 -3.69 4.37 -29.82
N MET A 262 -4.19 4.76 -30.99
CA MET A 262 -3.47 5.62 -31.94
C MET A 262 -3.01 6.94 -31.30
N PRO A 263 -3.90 7.80 -30.78
CA PRO A 263 -3.47 9.05 -30.17
C PRO A 263 -2.62 8.82 -28.93
N PHE A 264 -2.85 7.74 -28.16
CA PHE A 264 -2.03 7.43 -26.99
C PHE A 264 -0.58 7.13 -27.33
N TYR A 265 -0.31 6.31 -28.35
CA TYR A 265 1.06 6.00 -28.77
C TYR A 265 1.78 7.20 -29.39
N GLN A 266 1.04 8.11 -30.02
CA GLN A 266 1.59 9.35 -30.58
C GLN A 266 2.22 10.26 -29.53
N ILE A 267 1.70 10.24 -28.31
CA ILE A 267 2.25 10.97 -27.17
C ILE A 267 3.69 10.56 -26.86
N PHE A 268 4.02 9.29 -27.12
CA PHE A 268 5.35 8.72 -26.94
C PHE A 268 6.20 8.80 -28.21
N GLY A 269 5.72 9.46 -29.27
CA GLY A 269 6.44 9.68 -30.53
C GLY A 269 6.27 8.56 -31.56
N VAL A 270 5.35 7.62 -31.36
CA VAL A 270 5.01 6.59 -32.36
C VAL A 270 3.85 7.11 -33.20
N ASN A 271 4.18 7.82 -34.28
CA ASN A 271 3.18 8.58 -35.04
C ASN A 271 2.82 7.98 -36.41
N GLU A 272 3.45 6.88 -36.83
CA GLU A 272 3.20 6.19 -38.12
C GLU A 272 2.91 7.15 -39.30
N LEU A 273 3.68 8.24 -39.41
CA LEU A 273 3.39 9.35 -40.34
C LEU A 273 3.22 8.88 -41.78
N ASP A 274 4.02 7.92 -42.21
CA ASP A 274 3.98 7.35 -43.56
C ASP A 274 2.62 6.73 -43.89
N VAL A 275 1.95 6.12 -42.90
CA VAL A 275 0.62 5.50 -43.07
C VAL A 275 -0.47 6.58 -43.14
N ILE A 276 -0.24 7.73 -42.51
CA ILE A 276 -1.17 8.86 -42.45
C ILE A 276 -1.05 9.75 -43.70
N THR A 277 0.16 9.99 -44.20
CA THR A 277 0.41 10.88 -45.35
C THR A 277 0.31 10.16 -46.69
N ASP A 278 0.86 8.96 -46.80
CA ASP A 278 0.97 8.24 -48.07
C ASP A 278 -0.07 7.13 -48.21
N GLY A 279 -0.78 6.80 -47.13
CA GLY A 279 -1.71 5.68 -47.08
C GLY A 279 -1.00 4.32 -47.13
N ASN A 280 -1.71 3.26 -46.80
CA ASN A 280 -1.14 1.92 -46.89
C ASN A 280 -1.02 1.46 -48.36
N LYS A 281 0.21 1.52 -48.92
CA LYS A 281 0.52 1.18 -50.32
C LYS A 281 0.26 -0.29 -50.69
N THR A 282 0.15 -1.19 -49.72
CA THR A 282 -0.12 -2.62 -49.96
C THR A 282 -1.60 -2.98 -49.86
N CYS A 283 -2.49 -2.01 -49.72
CA CYS A 283 -3.91 -2.29 -49.53
C CYS A 283 -4.67 -2.48 -50.86
N PRO A 284 -5.53 -3.50 -50.97
CA PRO A 284 -6.45 -3.63 -52.12
C PRO A 284 -7.43 -2.45 -52.19
N ALA A 285 -7.68 -1.96 -53.41
CA ALA A 285 -8.48 -0.75 -53.68
C ALA A 285 -9.92 -0.79 -53.11
N SER A 286 -10.49 -1.98 -52.89
CA SER A 286 -11.83 -2.17 -52.32
C SER A 286 -11.91 -1.96 -50.80
N LEU A 287 -10.77 -1.90 -50.10
CA LEU A 287 -10.67 -1.82 -48.64
C LEU A 287 -10.14 -0.47 -48.13
N VAL A 288 -9.81 0.44 -49.06
CA VAL A 288 -9.34 1.80 -48.76
C VAL A 288 -10.44 2.61 -48.08
N GLY A 289 -10.15 3.18 -46.90
CA GLY A 289 -11.08 3.92 -46.06
C GLY A 289 -12.07 3.07 -45.24
N ILE A 290 -12.02 1.74 -45.36
CA ILE A 290 -12.80 0.78 -44.55
C ILE A 290 -11.86 0.07 -43.57
N GLU A 291 -10.84 -0.63 -44.07
CA GLU A 291 -9.83 -1.32 -43.26
C GLU A 291 -8.44 -0.68 -43.41
N CYS A 292 -8.20 0.03 -44.50
CA CYS A 292 -6.94 0.71 -44.77
C CYS A 292 -7.08 2.23 -44.66
N SER A 293 -6.02 2.88 -44.18
CA SER A 293 -5.98 4.33 -44.04
C SER A 293 -6.16 5.01 -45.39
N MET A 294 -7.01 6.04 -45.40
CA MET A 294 -7.11 6.98 -46.52
C MET A 294 -6.23 8.20 -46.19
N PRO A 295 -5.22 8.51 -47.02
CA PRO A 295 -4.38 9.67 -46.76
C PRO A 295 -5.22 10.95 -46.85
N ASN A 296 -5.14 11.78 -45.81
CA ASN A 296 -5.85 13.05 -45.76
C ASN A 296 -4.96 14.14 -45.14
N THR A 297 -4.75 15.23 -45.88
CA THR A 297 -3.98 16.39 -45.44
C THR A 297 -4.51 16.98 -44.14
N PHE A 298 -5.83 16.93 -43.91
CA PHE A 298 -6.42 17.39 -42.65
C PHE A 298 -5.96 16.56 -41.46
N THR A 299 -5.89 15.23 -41.59
CA THR A 299 -5.39 14.34 -40.54
C THR A 299 -3.94 14.65 -40.21
N THR A 300 -3.09 14.86 -41.22
CA THR A 300 -1.68 15.24 -41.02
C THR A 300 -1.54 16.53 -40.21
N ILE A 301 -2.34 17.56 -40.53
CA ILE A 301 -2.36 18.82 -39.77
C ILE A 301 -2.89 18.59 -38.35
N LEU A 302 -3.95 17.81 -38.19
CA LEU A 302 -4.56 17.49 -36.90
C LEU A 302 -3.56 16.81 -35.96
N VAL A 303 -2.83 15.79 -36.45
CA VAL A 303 -1.79 15.07 -35.69
C VAL A 303 -0.64 16.01 -35.35
N ALA A 304 -0.21 16.88 -36.27
CA ALA A 304 0.85 17.86 -35.98
C ALA A 304 0.44 18.83 -34.86
N VAL A 305 -0.79 19.34 -34.89
CA VAL A 305 -1.34 20.21 -33.82
C VAL A 305 -1.47 19.44 -32.50
N TYR A 306 -1.95 18.19 -32.56
CA TYR A 306 -2.09 17.32 -31.40
C TYR A 306 -0.75 17.08 -30.69
N VAL A 307 0.28 16.65 -31.44
CA VAL A 307 1.62 16.38 -30.91
C VAL A 307 2.26 17.67 -30.37
N MET A 308 2.07 18.80 -31.03
CA MET A 308 2.53 20.11 -30.51
C MET A 308 1.83 20.43 -29.19
N PHE A 309 0.51 20.29 -29.12
CA PHE A 309 -0.27 20.62 -27.92
C PHE A 309 0.06 19.68 -26.76
N ILE A 310 0.12 18.37 -26.99
CA ILE A 310 0.48 17.39 -25.96
C ILE A 310 1.94 17.55 -25.53
N GLY A 311 2.87 17.63 -26.47
CA GLY A 311 4.30 17.69 -26.18
C GLY A 311 4.74 19.01 -25.55
N VAL A 312 4.26 20.14 -26.08
CA VAL A 312 4.69 21.47 -25.62
C VAL A 312 3.86 21.97 -24.43
N LEU A 313 2.54 21.75 -24.43
CA LEU A 313 1.68 22.27 -23.36
C LEU A 313 1.47 21.24 -22.25
N ILE A 314 0.85 20.10 -22.57
CA ILE A 314 0.33 19.19 -21.54
C ILE A 314 1.45 18.45 -20.81
N MET A 315 2.42 17.89 -21.53
CA MET A 315 3.54 17.17 -20.92
C MET A 315 4.41 18.08 -20.06
N ASN A 316 4.72 19.29 -20.54
CA ASN A 316 5.50 20.26 -19.77
C ASN A 316 4.74 20.76 -18.54
N LEU A 317 3.43 21.00 -18.66
CA LEU A 317 2.59 21.35 -17.52
C LEU A 317 2.53 20.19 -16.51
N LEU A 318 2.42 18.95 -16.98
CA LEU A 318 2.39 17.77 -16.11
C LEU A 318 3.72 17.58 -15.35
N ILE A 319 4.86 17.81 -16.01
CA ILE A 319 6.19 17.78 -15.37
C ILE A 319 6.30 18.89 -14.32
N ALA A 320 5.85 20.10 -14.64
CA ALA A 320 5.85 21.22 -13.70
C ALA A 320 4.95 20.94 -12.48
N LEU A 321 3.76 20.38 -12.72
CA LEU A 321 2.83 19.96 -11.69
C LEU A 321 3.42 18.86 -10.80
N PHE A 322 4.08 17.86 -11.38
CA PHE A 322 4.77 16.83 -10.61
C PHE A 322 5.91 17.40 -9.77
N SER A 323 6.64 18.38 -10.27
CA SER A 323 7.69 19.05 -9.49
C SER A 323 7.09 19.80 -8.30
N TYR A 324 6.01 20.56 -8.51
CA TYR A 324 5.29 21.24 -7.44
C TYR A 324 4.71 20.26 -6.39
N ILE A 325 4.09 19.17 -6.85
CA ILE A 325 3.55 18.14 -5.96
C ILE A 325 4.69 17.45 -5.21
N PHE A 326 5.81 17.15 -5.87
CA PHE A 326 6.97 16.50 -5.25
C PHE A 326 7.45 17.28 -4.03
N ASP A 327 7.62 18.60 -4.16
CA ASP A 327 8.12 19.45 -3.08
C ASP A 327 7.16 19.46 -1.88
N ASN A 328 5.86 19.60 -2.13
CA ASN A 328 4.84 19.60 -1.09
C ASN A 328 4.66 18.22 -0.42
N VAL A 329 4.68 17.15 -1.21
CA VAL A 329 4.43 15.79 -0.75
C VAL A 329 5.64 15.19 -0.05
N THR A 330 6.87 15.58 -0.39
CA THR A 330 8.08 14.97 0.18
C THR A 330 8.13 15.06 1.70
N GLN A 331 7.80 16.23 2.27
CA GLN A 331 7.83 16.42 3.72
C GLN A 331 6.73 15.60 4.43
N GLN A 332 5.53 15.58 3.85
CA GLN A 332 4.39 14.83 4.39
C GLN A 332 4.60 13.30 4.26
N ALA A 333 5.10 12.85 3.11
CA ALA A 333 5.39 11.46 2.81
C ALA A 333 6.45 10.87 3.76
N ASN A 334 7.48 11.64 4.12
CA ASN A 334 8.46 11.23 5.13
C ASN A 334 7.83 10.99 6.51
N GLY A 335 6.92 11.87 6.94
CA GLY A 335 6.17 11.71 8.20
C GLY A 335 5.25 10.49 8.18
N ILE A 336 4.54 10.29 7.06
CA ILE A 336 3.67 9.13 6.83
C ILE A 336 4.49 7.84 6.82
N TRP A 337 5.61 7.79 6.10
CA TRP A 337 6.49 6.62 6.07
C TRP A 337 6.98 6.25 7.46
N LYS A 338 7.47 7.22 8.24
CA LYS A 338 7.93 7.01 9.63
C LYS A 338 6.85 6.41 10.53
N ARG A 339 5.59 6.81 10.35
CA ARG A 339 4.43 6.24 11.06
C ARG A 339 4.11 4.83 10.56
N ASN A 340 4.05 4.63 9.24
CA ASN A 340 3.73 3.34 8.62
C ASN A 340 4.78 2.26 8.99
N ARG A 341 6.04 2.67 9.14
CA ARG A 341 7.14 1.81 9.57
C ARG A 341 6.91 1.14 10.94
N PHE A 342 6.25 1.84 11.86
CA PHE A 342 5.89 1.24 13.16
C PHE A 342 4.88 0.11 12.98
N TYR A 343 3.84 0.34 12.18
CA TYR A 343 2.82 -0.65 11.88
C TYR A 343 3.42 -1.91 11.25
N VAL A 344 4.30 -1.74 10.26
CA VAL A 344 5.01 -2.84 9.60
C VAL A 344 5.87 -3.62 10.61
N THR A 345 6.66 -2.93 11.43
CA THR A 345 7.49 -3.56 12.48
C THR A 345 6.63 -4.37 13.45
N LYS A 346 5.50 -3.81 13.90
CA LYS A 346 4.56 -4.50 14.79
C LYS A 346 3.97 -5.75 14.14
N SER A 347 3.60 -5.68 12.85
CA SER A 347 3.07 -6.82 12.10
C SER A 347 4.07 -7.99 12.07
N PHE A 348 5.34 -7.73 11.71
CA PHE A 348 6.40 -8.74 11.71
C PHE A 348 6.71 -9.32 13.09
N HIS A 349 6.48 -8.56 14.16
CA HIS A 349 6.66 -9.07 15.52
C HIS A 349 5.58 -10.10 15.91
N HIS A 350 4.35 -9.95 15.43
CA HIS A 350 3.25 -10.89 15.68
C HIS A 350 3.14 -12.05 14.68
N GLN A 351 3.84 -11.92 13.55
CA GLN A 351 3.96 -12.99 12.57
C GLN A 351 4.74 -14.18 13.12
N GLU A 352 4.38 -15.35 12.62
CA GLU A 352 5.08 -16.59 12.87
C GLU A 352 6.49 -16.57 12.25
N ILE A 353 7.32 -17.52 12.67
CA ILE A 353 8.73 -17.58 12.25
C ILE A 353 8.85 -18.01 10.79
N TRP A 354 7.96 -18.91 10.36
CA TRP A 354 7.96 -19.45 9.01
C TRP A 354 7.25 -18.50 8.04
N PRO A 355 7.89 -18.13 6.92
CA PRO A 355 7.27 -17.33 5.90
C PRO A 355 6.21 -18.17 5.18
N TRP A 356 5.35 -17.47 4.46
CA TRP A 356 4.54 -18.06 3.41
C TRP A 356 5.45 -18.85 2.43
N PRO A 357 5.10 -20.08 1.96
CA PRO A 357 3.84 -20.83 2.09
C PRO A 357 3.69 -21.69 3.35
N LEU A 358 4.79 -22.10 3.99
CA LEU A 358 4.77 -23.05 5.11
C LEU A 358 4.06 -22.48 6.36
N GLY A 359 4.25 -21.18 6.64
CA GLY A 359 3.67 -20.50 7.81
C GLY A 359 2.14 -20.39 7.78
N VAL A 360 1.48 -20.49 6.63
CA VAL A 360 0.02 -20.32 6.52
C VAL A 360 -0.73 -21.40 7.29
N SER A 361 -0.22 -22.63 7.25
CA SER A 361 -0.82 -23.76 7.94
C SER A 361 -0.81 -23.59 9.46
N CYS A 362 0.32 -23.14 10.02
CA CYS A 362 0.48 -22.84 11.43
C CYS A 362 -0.42 -21.68 11.87
N GLU A 363 -0.47 -20.63 11.06
CA GLU A 363 -1.32 -19.46 11.32
C GLU A 363 -2.81 -19.80 11.28
N LEU A 364 -3.22 -20.66 10.34
CA LEU A 364 -4.58 -21.17 10.26
C LEU A 364 -4.93 -22.01 11.51
N GLN A 365 -4.04 -22.91 11.94
CA GLN A 365 -4.23 -23.68 13.17
C GLN A 365 -4.35 -22.79 14.40
N ARG A 366 -3.53 -21.73 14.50
CA ARG A 366 -3.61 -20.75 15.59
C ARG A 366 -4.95 -20.02 15.57
N PHE A 367 -5.36 -19.51 14.41
CA PHE A 367 -6.64 -18.83 14.24
C PHE A 367 -7.84 -19.71 14.63
N ILE A 368 -7.82 -20.99 14.22
CA ILE A 368 -8.84 -21.97 14.59
C ILE A 368 -8.84 -22.21 16.10
N LYS A 369 -7.67 -22.44 16.71
CA LYS A 369 -7.55 -22.62 18.17
C LYS A 369 -8.09 -21.41 18.94
N GLU A 370 -7.79 -20.20 18.50
CA GLU A 370 -8.29 -18.96 19.11
C GLU A 370 -9.82 -18.82 18.96
N LYS A 371 -10.39 -19.15 17.80
CA LYS A 371 -11.86 -19.16 17.62
C LYS A 371 -12.53 -20.23 18.49
N ILE A 372 -11.96 -21.43 18.59
CA ILE A 372 -12.47 -22.51 19.44
C ILE A 372 -12.38 -22.10 20.92
N ALA A 373 -11.26 -21.52 21.34
CA ALA A 373 -11.09 -21.01 22.71
C ALA A 373 -12.13 -19.93 23.02
N ARG A 374 -12.31 -18.95 22.13
CA ARG A 374 -13.36 -17.92 22.25
C ARG A 374 -14.75 -18.53 22.35
N HIS A 375 -15.06 -19.53 21.52
CA HIS A 375 -16.36 -20.19 21.57
C HIS A 375 -16.57 -20.99 22.87
N LYS A 376 -15.52 -21.62 23.41
CA LYS A 376 -15.53 -22.28 24.73
C LYS A 376 -15.71 -21.29 25.87
N GLU A 377 -15.09 -20.11 25.81
CA GLU A 377 -15.27 -19.05 26.80
C GLU A 377 -16.68 -18.45 26.74
N MET A 378 -17.24 -18.27 25.54
CA MET A 378 -18.64 -17.85 25.36
C MET A 378 -19.62 -18.88 25.92
N LYS A 379 -19.39 -20.18 25.73
CA LYS A 379 -20.18 -21.27 26.36
C LYS A 379 -20.03 -21.32 27.89
N LYS A 380 -18.82 -21.12 28.43
CA LYS A 380 -18.60 -21.06 29.90
C LYS A 380 -19.21 -19.81 30.55
N SER A 381 -19.34 -18.70 29.82
CA SER A 381 -19.94 -17.46 30.30
C SER A 381 -21.47 -17.53 30.49
N GLY A 382 -22.14 -18.62 30.11
CA GLY A 382 -23.55 -18.89 30.42
C GLY A 382 -23.82 -19.13 31.91
N ASN A 383 -22.80 -19.32 32.76
CA ASN A 383 -23.01 -19.68 34.16
C ASN A 383 -22.18 -18.89 35.20
N LYS A 384 -21.51 -17.78 34.83
CA LYS A 384 -20.82 -16.87 35.76
C LYS A 384 -20.81 -15.44 35.24
N ARG A 385 -21.92 -14.73 35.40
CA ARG A 385 -22.16 -13.38 34.84
C ARG A 385 -21.74 -12.22 35.77
N LYS A 386 -20.73 -12.35 36.63
CA LYS A 386 -20.32 -11.21 37.49
C LYS A 386 -18.86 -10.75 37.43
N ASN A 387 -17.88 -11.55 37.00
CA ASN A 387 -16.47 -11.10 37.02
C ASN A 387 -15.77 -11.04 35.65
N THR A 388 -16.42 -11.40 34.55
CA THR A 388 -15.76 -11.58 33.23
C THR A 388 -16.22 -10.56 32.18
N PHE A 389 -16.77 -9.41 32.57
CA PHE A 389 -17.02 -8.31 31.64
C PHE A 389 -15.80 -7.39 31.51
N LEU A 390 -14.97 -7.29 32.56
CA LEU A 390 -13.74 -6.51 32.55
C LEU A 390 -12.71 -7.08 31.56
N SER A 391 -12.68 -8.40 31.40
CA SER A 391 -11.82 -9.07 30.40
C SER A 391 -12.36 -8.97 28.96
N ARG A 392 -13.66 -8.66 28.78
CA ARG A 392 -14.26 -8.46 27.45
C ARG A 392 -13.94 -7.11 26.82
N LEU A 393 -13.58 -6.11 27.64
CA LEU A 393 -13.09 -4.82 27.14
C LEU A 393 -11.64 -4.90 26.61
N TYR A 394 -10.90 -5.95 26.97
CA TYR A 394 -9.46 -6.08 26.71
C TYR A 394 -9.09 -6.63 25.33
N MET A 395 -10.06 -7.04 24.51
CA MET A 395 -9.80 -7.75 23.25
C MET A 395 -10.48 -7.13 22.03
N TYR A 396 -11.26 -6.05 22.20
CA TYR A 396 -11.86 -5.31 21.09
C TYR A 396 -11.18 -3.95 20.94
N GLY A 397 -10.07 -3.96 20.20
CA GLY A 397 -9.77 -2.84 19.32
C GLY A 397 -10.80 -2.84 18.19
N GLU A 398 -11.28 -1.65 17.84
CA GLU A 398 -12.29 -1.38 16.81
C GLU A 398 -13.74 -1.70 17.22
N LEU A 399 -14.32 -0.75 17.96
CA LEU A 399 -15.76 -0.52 18.00
C LEU A 399 -15.95 0.98 17.74
N GLU A 400 -16.35 1.33 16.52
CA GLU A 400 -16.96 2.63 16.24
C GLU A 400 -18.32 2.64 16.96
N LEU A 401 -18.45 3.45 18.02
CA LEU A 401 -19.73 3.75 18.62
C LEU A 401 -20.24 5.08 18.05
N THR A 402 -21.28 5.01 17.24
CA THR A 402 -21.97 6.15 16.63
C THR A 402 -23.05 6.76 17.53
N GLU A 403 -23.25 6.30 18.76
CA GLU A 403 -24.34 6.78 19.62
C GLU A 403 -23.87 7.31 20.98
N LYS A 404 -24.38 8.50 21.35
CA LYS A 404 -24.12 9.19 22.62
C LYS A 404 -24.59 8.35 23.82
N PRO A 405 -23.80 8.30 24.91
CA PRO A 405 -24.04 7.41 26.06
C PRO A 405 -25.23 7.79 26.95
N GLU A 406 -25.90 8.92 26.71
CA GLU A 406 -27.04 9.37 27.55
C GLU A 406 -28.29 8.49 27.38
N ALA A 407 -28.37 7.67 26.32
CA ALA A 407 -29.48 6.74 26.10
C ALA A 407 -29.32 5.38 26.82
N MET A 408 -28.14 5.08 27.41
CA MET A 408 -27.88 3.77 28.01
C MET A 408 -28.18 3.78 29.52
N ARG A 409 -29.45 3.50 29.83
CA ARG A 409 -30.10 3.48 31.15
C ARG A 409 -29.20 2.84 32.25
N SER A 410 -29.13 3.51 33.40
CA SER A 410 -28.24 3.30 34.56
C SER A 410 -28.27 1.91 35.22
N ASP A 411 -29.18 1.02 34.82
CA ASP A 411 -29.50 -0.16 35.62
C ASP A 411 -28.75 -1.43 35.16
N VAL A 412 -27.90 -1.33 34.13
CA VAL A 412 -27.23 -2.48 33.50
C VAL A 412 -25.69 -2.42 33.58
N LEU A 413 -25.10 -1.27 33.95
CA LEU A 413 -23.65 -1.05 33.90
C LEU A 413 -23.09 -0.61 35.26
N PRO A 414 -21.96 -1.18 35.74
CA PRO A 414 -21.31 -0.70 36.96
C PRO A 414 -20.92 0.78 36.84
N GLU A 415 -21.12 1.57 37.89
CA GLU A 415 -20.85 3.03 37.90
C GLU A 415 -19.43 3.40 37.43
N THR A 416 -18.45 2.53 37.70
CA THR A 416 -17.05 2.67 37.23
C THR A 416 -16.93 2.61 35.71
N VAL A 417 -17.74 1.81 35.02
CA VAL A 417 -17.74 1.69 33.55
C VAL A 417 -18.42 2.92 32.92
N VAL A 418 -19.49 3.41 33.53
CA VAL A 418 -20.15 4.67 33.11
C VAL A 418 -19.18 5.85 33.25
N GLN A 419 -18.43 5.93 34.37
CA GLN A 419 -17.40 6.95 34.55
C GLN A 419 -16.25 6.85 33.54
N LEU A 420 -15.83 5.63 33.17
CA LEU A 420 -14.78 5.40 32.17
C LEU A 420 -15.22 5.77 30.75
N LEU A 421 -16.46 5.41 30.37
CA LEU A 421 -17.06 5.83 29.11
C LEU A 421 -17.22 7.35 29.03
N LYS A 422 -17.66 7.97 30.12
CA LYS A 422 -17.77 9.44 30.21
C LYS A 422 -16.41 10.12 30.08
N ARG A 423 -15.33 9.57 30.69
CA ARG A 423 -13.96 10.08 30.51
C ARG A 423 -13.41 9.88 29.10
N ARG A 424 -13.73 8.77 28.43
CA ARG A 424 -13.33 8.53 27.04
C ARG A 424 -14.01 9.52 26.08
N TYR A 425 -15.32 9.72 26.23
CA TYR A 425 -16.08 10.70 25.45
C TYR A 425 -15.57 12.13 25.65
N MET A 426 -15.35 12.52 26.92
CA MET A 426 -14.79 13.85 27.25
C MET A 426 -13.41 14.08 26.61
N LEU A 427 -12.59 13.04 26.46
CA LEU A 427 -11.27 13.15 25.86
C LEU A 427 -11.32 13.16 24.32
N GLU A 428 -12.22 12.40 23.71
CA GLU A 428 -12.49 12.48 22.27
C GLU A 428 -13.05 13.86 21.90
N ASP A 429 -13.92 14.45 22.73
CA ASP A 429 -14.42 15.82 22.57
C ASP A 429 -13.30 16.85 22.76
N HIS A 430 -12.48 16.76 23.82
CA HIS A 430 -11.32 17.65 23.99
C HIS A 430 -10.31 17.54 22.83
N CYS A 431 -10.11 16.35 22.27
CA CYS A 431 -9.21 16.16 21.14
C CYS A 431 -9.81 16.75 19.85
N ARG A 432 -11.11 16.59 19.62
CA ARG A 432 -11.84 17.25 18.53
C ARG A 432 -11.81 18.76 18.66
N GLU A 433 -12.07 19.29 19.85
CA GLU A 433 -12.00 20.72 20.14
C GLU A 433 -10.58 21.27 19.93
N ALA A 434 -9.55 20.59 20.41
CA ALA A 434 -8.16 21.00 20.18
C ALA A 434 -7.77 20.99 18.70
N ILE A 435 -8.26 20.02 17.91
CA ILE A 435 -8.07 19.97 16.46
C ILE A 435 -8.80 21.14 15.79
N LEU A 436 -10.05 21.43 16.20
CA LEU A 436 -10.84 22.54 15.66
C LEU A 436 -10.23 23.91 16.00
N VAL A 437 -9.73 24.09 17.23
CA VAL A 437 -9.03 25.30 17.67
C VAL A 437 -7.77 25.52 16.83
N ARG A 438 -6.93 24.49 16.64
CA ARG A 438 -5.76 24.61 15.75
C ARG A 438 -6.14 24.92 14.31
N ARG A 439 -7.28 24.41 13.83
CA ARG A 439 -7.78 24.72 12.49
C ARG A 439 -8.21 26.19 12.38
N LYS A 440 -8.91 26.71 13.39
CA LYS A 440 -9.29 28.12 13.49
C LYS A 440 -8.06 29.03 13.60
N GLU A 441 -7.08 28.68 14.44
CA GLU A 441 -5.81 29.42 14.57
C GLU A 441 -5.07 29.46 13.21
N ALA A 442 -5.06 28.35 12.47
CA ALA A 442 -4.47 28.31 11.14
C ALA A 442 -5.27 29.18 10.13
N GLU A 443 -6.60 29.14 10.15
CA GLU A 443 -7.46 29.98 9.31
C GLU A 443 -7.29 31.48 9.64
N GLU A 444 -7.21 31.86 10.92
CA GLU A 444 -6.95 33.22 11.39
C GLU A 444 -5.53 33.70 11.00
N ALA A 445 -4.51 32.84 11.11
CA ALA A 445 -3.17 33.15 10.63
C ALA A 445 -3.15 33.37 9.11
N THR A 446 -3.92 32.59 8.36
CA THR A 446 -4.03 32.76 6.91
C THR A 446 -4.80 34.04 6.53
N LEU A 447 -5.85 34.39 7.29
CA LEU A 447 -6.65 35.59 7.08
C LEU A 447 -5.85 36.86 7.41
N SER A 448 -5.11 36.86 8.52
CA SER A 448 -4.24 37.98 8.93
C SER A 448 -3.08 38.20 7.95
N ALA A 449 -2.51 37.15 7.38
CA ALA A 449 -1.53 37.25 6.30
C ALA A 449 -2.12 37.91 5.03
N LYS A 450 -3.37 37.58 4.66
CA LYS A 450 -4.05 38.24 3.54
C LYS A 450 -4.38 39.70 3.82
N LEU A 451 -4.76 40.02 5.05
CA LEU A 451 -5.12 41.38 5.45
C LEU A 451 -3.88 42.29 5.50
N THR A 452 -2.75 41.77 5.97
CA THR A 452 -1.45 42.47 5.89
C THR A 452 -0.98 42.69 4.46
N GLN A 453 -1.19 41.70 3.57
CA GLN A 453 -0.91 41.87 2.14
C GLN A 453 -1.76 42.99 1.51
N MET A 454 -3.08 43.00 1.74
CA MET A 454 -3.96 44.07 1.24
C MET A 454 -3.61 45.45 1.80
N ASN A 455 -3.25 45.55 3.08
CA ASN A 455 -2.83 46.83 3.66
C ASN A 455 -1.52 47.33 3.02
N CYS A 456 -0.59 46.44 2.69
CA CYS A 456 0.65 46.79 1.99
C CYS A 456 0.37 47.31 0.56
N GLU A 457 -0.58 46.69 -0.15
CA GLU A 457 -1.03 47.16 -1.46
C GLU A 457 -1.73 48.52 -1.38
N LEU A 458 -2.55 48.75 -0.35
CA LEU A 458 -3.23 50.01 -0.13
C LEU A 458 -2.23 51.15 0.17
N ASP A 459 -1.22 50.89 1.01
CA ASP A 459 -0.14 51.85 1.31
C ASP A 459 0.66 52.20 0.05
N HIS A 460 0.89 51.22 -0.82
CA HIS A 460 1.55 51.45 -2.10
C HIS A 460 0.70 52.34 -3.02
N LEU A 461 -0.61 52.15 -3.07
CA LEU A 461 -1.54 52.99 -3.84
C LEU A 461 -1.65 54.41 -3.27
N VAL A 462 -1.62 54.58 -1.95
CA VAL A 462 -1.62 55.91 -1.30
C VAL A 462 -0.34 56.67 -1.62
N LYS A 463 0.84 56.02 -1.52
CA LYS A 463 2.12 56.63 -1.92
C LYS A 463 2.16 56.99 -3.40
N PHE A 464 1.57 56.16 -4.26
CA PHE A 464 1.46 56.46 -5.68
C PHE A 464 0.61 57.72 -5.92
N LYS A 465 -0.54 57.83 -5.24
CA LYS A 465 -1.44 59.00 -5.33
C LYS A 465 -0.83 60.28 -4.76
N GLU A 466 0.00 60.19 -3.74
CA GLU A 466 0.78 61.34 -3.23
C GLU A 466 1.88 61.78 -4.19
N SER A 467 2.42 60.88 -5.01
CA SER A 467 3.43 61.23 -6.02
C SER A 467 2.85 61.90 -7.28
N GLU A 468 1.56 61.72 -7.54
CA GLU A 468 0.84 62.36 -8.65
C GLU A 468 0.28 63.76 -8.29
N ARG A 469 0.36 64.17 -7.03
CA ARG A 469 -0.15 65.45 -6.51
C ARG A 469 0.98 66.42 -6.26
#